data_AF-A0A1W1IAJ6-F1
#
_entry.id   AF-A0A1W1IAJ6-F1
#
_cell.length_a   1.000
_cell.length_b   1.000
_cell.length_c   1.000
_cell.angle_alpha   90.00
_cell.angle_beta   90.00
_cell.angle_gamma   90.00
#
_symmetry.space_group_name_H-M   'P 1'
#
loop_
_entity.id
_entity.type
_entity.pdbx_description
1 polymer ?
#
loop_
_entity_poly.entity_id
_entity_poly.type
_entity_poly.pdbx_seq_one_letter_code
_entity_poly.pdbx_strand_id
1 'polypeptide(L)'
;MPDVDAAGLEDTESIRRTDALSKPKGIMPPLEAVSFAQISRILELTDRLGLNREWVEIPLSPERPGLVRRLTNGKLEIVVDADEPFEHWLASLETRILETQRS
;
A
#
# COMPACT_ATOMS: atom_id res chain seq x y z
N MET A 1 -51.88 -36.95 14.05
CA MET A 1 -50.81 -36.82 13.05
C MET A 1 -49.77 -35.86 13.62
N PRO A 2 -48.66 -36.37 14.19
CA PRO A 2 -47.53 -35.56 14.65
C PRO A 2 -46.40 -35.60 13.60
N ASP A 3 -45.87 -34.45 13.23
CA ASP A 3 -44.65 -34.33 12.43
C ASP A 3 -43.99 -33.00 12.83
N VAL A 4 -42.93 -33.05 13.64
CA VAL A 4 -41.54 -32.87 13.19
C VAL A 4 -40.60 -32.84 14.39
N ASP A 5 -39.83 -33.91 14.51
CA ASP A 5 -38.66 -34.05 15.37
C ASP A 5 -37.48 -33.22 14.84
N ALA A 6 -36.75 -32.64 15.79
CA ALA A 6 -35.28 -32.55 15.89
C ALA A 6 -34.38 -32.31 14.65
N ALA A 7 -33.72 -31.14 14.64
CA ALA A 7 -32.29 -30.90 14.35
C ALA A 7 -32.02 -29.40 14.68
N GLY A 8 -31.14 -28.94 15.58
CA GLY A 8 -29.73 -29.29 15.77
C GLY A 8 -28.95 -28.91 14.50
N LEU A 9 -27.92 -28.07 14.43
CA LEU A 9 -27.06 -27.29 15.30
C LEU A 9 -26.27 -26.38 14.31
N GLU A 10 -25.68 -25.27 14.76
CA GLU A 10 -24.59 -24.55 14.05
C GLU A 10 -25.09 -23.72 12.82
N ASP A 11 -24.75 -22.45 12.62
CA ASP A 11 -23.41 -21.88 12.60
C ASP A 11 -23.37 -20.47 13.17
N THR A 12 -22.27 -20.22 13.88
CA THR A 12 -21.78 -18.92 14.28
C THR A 12 -21.42 -18.09 13.05
N GLU A 13 -22.39 -17.38 12.47
CA GLU A 13 -22.09 -16.39 11.44
C GLU A 13 -21.33 -15.23 12.09
N SER A 14 -20.01 -15.33 11.96
CA SER A 14 -19.01 -14.34 12.32
C SER A 14 -19.36 -12.99 11.72
N ILE A 15 -19.97 -12.16 12.54
CA ILE A 15 -19.84 -10.71 12.47
C ILE A 15 -18.36 -10.32 12.33
N ARG A 16 -18.09 -9.48 11.31
CA ARG A 16 -16.92 -8.60 11.06
C ARG A 16 -15.95 -9.03 9.95
N ARG A 17 -16.23 -8.57 8.74
CA ARG A 17 -15.21 -7.93 7.89
C ARG A 17 -15.82 -6.85 7.00
N THR A 18 -15.73 -5.62 7.52
CA THR A 18 -15.42 -4.37 6.81
C THR A 18 -16.14 -4.08 5.49
N ASP A 19 -17.14 -3.20 5.59
CA ASP A 19 -17.32 -2.00 4.77
C ASP A 19 -16.68 -2.06 3.38
N ALA A 20 -17.51 -2.44 2.39
CA ALA A 20 -17.20 -2.26 0.99
C ALA A 20 -17.12 -0.75 0.70
N LEU A 21 -15.88 -0.26 0.70
CA LEU A 21 -15.46 1.08 0.32
C LEU A 21 -16.04 1.47 -1.05
N SER A 22 -17.15 2.20 -1.00
CA SER A 22 -17.64 3.00 -2.11
C SER A 22 -16.73 4.23 -2.25
N LYS A 23 -15.89 4.27 -3.29
CA LYS A 23 -15.10 5.45 -3.65
C LYS A 23 -15.76 6.14 -4.85
N PRO A 24 -16.51 7.24 -4.68
CA PRO A 24 -16.73 8.15 -5.79
C PRO A 24 -15.37 8.73 -6.21
N LYS A 25 -15.13 8.81 -7.51
CA LYS A 25 -13.96 9.47 -8.13
C LYS A 25 -14.01 10.97 -7.81
N GLY A 26 -13.66 11.33 -6.58
CA GLY A 26 -13.48 12.71 -6.14
C GLY A 26 -12.15 13.22 -6.65
N ILE A 27 -12.17 14.42 -7.22
CA ILE A 27 -11.02 15.24 -7.58
C ILE A 27 -10.07 15.22 -6.37
N MET A 28 -8.92 14.53 -6.49
CA MET A 28 -8.02 14.34 -5.36
C MET A 28 -7.31 15.68 -5.09
N PRO A 29 -7.44 16.28 -3.88
CA PRO A 29 -6.55 17.35 -3.47
C PRO A 29 -5.10 16.82 -3.44
N PRO A 30 -4.09 17.70 -3.54
CA PRO A 30 -2.69 17.28 -3.50
C PRO A 30 -2.42 16.42 -2.25
N LEU A 31 -1.61 15.38 -2.40
CA LEU A 31 -1.27 14.46 -1.32
C LEU A 31 -0.59 15.23 -0.18
N GLU A 32 -1.37 15.55 0.86
CA GLU A 32 -0.88 16.30 2.03
C GLU A 32 -0.11 15.39 2.99
N ALA A 33 -0.39 14.08 2.96
CA ALA A 33 0.32 13.06 3.71
C ALA A 33 0.23 11.69 3.03
N VAL A 34 1.29 10.89 3.17
CA VAL A 34 1.27 9.49 2.71
C VAL A 34 0.39 8.67 3.66
N SER A 35 -0.69 8.11 3.12
CA SER A 35 -1.63 7.28 3.87
C SER A 35 -1.06 5.89 4.15
N PHE A 36 -1.49 5.24 5.22
CA PHE A 36 -1.07 3.86 5.54
C PHE A 36 -1.28 2.89 4.36
N ALA A 37 -2.40 3.02 3.63
CA ALA A 37 -2.65 2.21 2.44
C ALA A 37 -1.58 2.39 1.34
N GLN A 38 -1.06 3.60 1.17
CA GLN A 38 0.01 3.88 0.20
C GLN A 38 1.33 3.25 0.67
N ILE A 39 1.65 3.38 1.96
CA ILE A 39 2.82 2.75 2.57
C ILE A 39 2.78 1.24 2.38
N SER A 40 1.64 0.60 2.67
CA SER A 40 1.47 -0.84 2.44
C SER A 40 1.76 -1.23 1.00
N ARG A 41 1.27 -0.45 0.01
CA ARG A 41 1.48 -0.72 -1.41
C ARG A 41 2.94 -0.56 -1.83
N ILE A 42 3.65 0.43 -1.29
CA ILE A 42 5.10 0.60 -1.52
C ILE A 42 5.86 -0.59 -0.91
N LEU A 43 5.52 -0.98 0.33
CA LEU A 43 6.15 -2.11 1.00
C LEU A 43 5.91 -3.44 0.28
N GLU A 44 4.70 -3.67 -0.24
CA GLU A 44 4.39 -4.82 -1.09
C GLU A 44 5.19 -4.80 -2.39
N LEU A 45 5.35 -3.63 -3.01
CA LEU A 45 6.16 -3.48 -4.22
C LEU A 45 7.64 -3.79 -3.94
N THR A 46 8.21 -3.22 -2.89
CA THR A 46 9.62 -3.44 -2.54
C THR A 46 9.87 -4.88 -2.11
N ASP A 47 8.94 -5.50 -1.39
CA ASP A 47 8.96 -6.91 -1.03
C ASP A 47 8.97 -7.83 -2.25
N ARG A 48 8.10 -7.56 -3.24
CA ARG A 48 8.07 -8.30 -4.52
C ARG A 48 9.39 -8.21 -5.29
N LEU A 49 10.11 -7.10 -5.15
CA LEU A 49 11.43 -6.89 -5.75
C LEU A 49 12.56 -7.59 -4.96
N GLY A 50 12.24 -8.24 -3.83
CA GLY A 50 13.22 -8.88 -2.96
C GLY A 50 14.02 -7.91 -2.10
N LEU A 51 13.53 -6.67 -1.93
CA LEU A 51 14.14 -5.70 -1.03
C LEU A 51 13.68 -5.97 0.39
N ASN A 52 14.62 -5.99 1.32
CA ASN A 52 14.28 -6.12 2.72
C ASN A 52 13.58 -4.84 3.19
N ARG A 53 12.35 -4.98 3.73
CA ARG A 53 11.50 -3.86 4.15
C ARG A 53 12.16 -3.00 5.23
N GLU A 54 13.10 -3.59 5.97
CA GLU A 54 13.91 -2.90 6.98
C GLU A 54 14.91 -1.90 6.38
N TRP A 55 15.23 -2.09 5.10
CA TRP A 55 16.18 -1.26 4.37
C TRP A 55 15.47 -0.22 3.51
N VAL A 56 14.14 -0.13 3.59
CA VAL A 56 13.34 0.83 2.84
C VAL A 56 12.79 1.89 3.80
N GLU A 57 13.17 3.15 3.57
CA GLU A 57 12.67 4.29 4.34
C GLU A 57 11.63 5.04 3.52
N ILE A 58 10.40 5.11 4.02
CA ILE A 58 9.27 5.78 3.38
C ILE A 58 8.82 6.91 4.32
N PRO A 59 9.24 8.16 4.07
CA PRO A 59 8.75 9.28 4.87
C PRO A 59 7.24 9.43 4.70
N LEU A 60 6.56 9.72 5.81
CA LEU A 60 5.13 10.07 5.81
C LEU A 60 4.84 11.41 5.13
N SER A 61 5.89 12.21 4.94
CA SER A 61 5.87 13.47 4.23
C SER A 61 6.23 13.22 2.76
N PRO A 62 5.27 13.32 1.83
CA PRO A 62 5.59 13.28 0.41
C PRO A 62 6.35 14.54 0.01
N GLU A 63 7.23 14.44 -0.99
CA GLU A 63 8.02 15.56 -1.50
C GLU A 63 7.56 15.91 -2.91
N ARG A 64 7.80 17.15 -3.34
CA ARG A 64 7.45 17.64 -4.67
C ARG A 64 8.72 18.21 -5.30
N PRO A 65 9.43 17.43 -6.14
CA PRO A 65 9.09 16.11 -6.66
C PRO A 65 9.47 14.92 -5.74
N GLY A 66 8.83 13.78 -5.94
CA GLY A 66 9.16 12.52 -5.28
C GLY A 66 10.47 11.93 -5.81
N LEU A 67 11.24 11.31 -4.92
CA LEU A 67 12.58 10.82 -5.21
C LEU A 67 12.78 9.38 -4.74
N VAL A 68 13.66 8.67 -5.43
CA VAL A 68 14.11 7.33 -5.03
C VAL A 68 15.61 7.40 -5.00
N ARG A 69 16.22 7.22 -3.83
CA ARG A 69 17.68 7.23 -3.71
C ARG A 69 18.15 6.14 -2.78
N ARG A 70 19.35 5.63 -3.06
CA ARG A 70 20.10 4.83 -2.11
C ARG A 70 20.85 5.76 -1.16
N LEU A 71 20.65 5.57 0.14
CA LEU A 71 21.36 6.27 1.18
C LEU A 71 22.75 5.66 1.41
N THR A 72 23.68 6.46 1.94
CA THR A 72 25.05 6.03 2.28
C THR A 72 25.13 4.99 3.39
N ASN A 73 24.05 4.83 4.17
CA ASN A 73 23.91 3.76 5.16
C ASN A 73 23.55 2.40 4.53
N GLY A 74 23.30 2.33 3.22
CA GLY A 74 22.90 1.12 2.50
C GLY A 74 21.39 0.92 2.35
N LYS A 75 20.57 1.79 2.96
CA LYS A 75 19.10 1.80 2.82
C LYS A 75 18.65 2.49 1.53
N LEU A 76 17.40 2.28 1.17
CA LEU A 76 16.71 2.88 0.04
C LEU A 76 15.62 3.83 0.57
N GLU A 77 15.79 5.11 0.30
CA GLU A 77 14.80 6.13 0.61
C GLU A 77 13.84 6.28 -0.57
N ILE A 78 12.55 6.12 -0.30
CA ILE A 78 11.48 6.20 -1.28
C ILE A 78 10.51 7.28 -0.85
N VAL A 79 10.58 8.42 -1.52
CA VAL A 79 9.73 9.59 -1.24
C VAL A 79 8.62 9.67 -2.28
N VAL A 80 7.38 9.62 -1.80
CA VAL A 80 6.18 9.72 -2.65
C VAL A 80 6.10 11.09 -3.28
N ASP A 81 5.83 11.12 -4.59
CA ASP A 81 5.53 12.36 -5.30
C ASP A 81 4.10 12.82 -4.98
N ALA A 82 3.96 14.07 -4.53
CA ALA A 82 2.65 14.66 -4.22
C ALA A 82 2.03 15.49 -5.37
N ASP A 83 2.75 15.67 -6.48
CA ASP A 83 2.29 16.36 -7.69
C ASP A 83 1.56 15.40 -8.65
N GLU A 84 1.99 14.14 -8.72
CA GLU A 84 1.38 13.10 -9.56
C GLU A 84 0.53 12.06 -8.80
N PRO A 85 -0.44 11.40 -9.47
CA PRO A 85 -1.26 10.36 -8.83
C PRO A 85 -0.41 9.16 -8.41
N PHE A 86 -0.63 8.70 -7.17
CA PHE A 86 0.12 7.61 -6.53
C PHE A 86 0.27 6.35 -7.38
N GLU A 87 -0.75 5.94 -8.14
CA GLU A 87 -0.65 4.73 -8.98
C GLU A 87 0.33 4.90 -10.15
N HIS A 88 0.38 6.09 -10.76
CA HIS A 88 1.37 6.40 -11.79
C HIS A 88 2.78 6.46 -11.22
N TRP A 89 2.91 7.10 -10.05
CA TRP A 89 4.18 7.19 -9.35
C TRP A 89 4.68 5.81 -8.91
N LEU A 90 3.80 4.96 -8.36
CA LEU A 90 4.13 3.61 -7.90
C LEU A 90 4.57 2.71 -9.05
N ALA A 91 3.97 2.84 -10.23
CA ALA A 91 4.42 2.13 -11.43
C ALA A 91 5.83 2.59 -11.85
N SER A 92 6.12 3.89 -11.76
CA SER A 92 7.44 4.45 -12.05
C SER A 92 8.48 4.08 -10.98
N LEU A 93 8.06 3.94 -9.72
CA LEU A 93 8.91 3.58 -8.59
C LEU A 93 9.59 2.22 -8.82
N GLU A 94 8.87 1.21 -9.29
CA GLU A 94 9.43 -0.13 -9.54
C GLU A 94 10.66 -0.06 -10.44
N THR A 95 10.56 0.71 -11.53
CA THR A 95 11.66 0.93 -12.49
C THR A 95 12.81 1.68 -11.84
N ARG A 96 12.53 2.79 -11.14
CA ARG A 96 13.55 3.60 -10.45
C ARG A 96 14.35 2.79 -9.43
N ILE A 97 13.69 1.90 -8.69
CA ILE A 97 14.35 1.03 -7.71
C ILE A 97 15.28 0.03 -8.42
N LEU A 98 14.79 -0.62 -9.48
CA LEU A 98 15.59 -1.56 -10.27
C LEU A 98 16.83 -0.89 -10.87
N GLU A 99 16.70 0.33 -11.39
CA GLU A 99 17.82 1.12 -11.91
C GLU A 99 18.82 1.47 -10.82
N THR A 100 18.34 1.87 -9.64
CA THR A 100 19.17 2.21 -8.47
C THR A 100 19.91 0.99 -7.93
N GLN A 101 19.30 -0.20 -7.97
CA GLN A 101 19.92 -1.45 -7.53
C GLN A 101 20.99 -1.97 -8.50
N ARG A 102 20.91 -1.61 -9.78
CA ARG A 102 21.87 -2.03 -10.81
C ARG A 102 23.07 -1.08 -10.97
N SER A 103 23.03 0.10 -10.36
CA SER A 103 24.12 1.10 -10.37
C SER A 103 25.00 0.97 -9.12
#